data_AF-A0AAQ3MPN2-F1
#
_entry.id   AF-A0AAQ3MPN2-F1
#
_cell.length_a   1.000
_cell.length_b   1.000
_cell.length_c   1.000
_cell.angle_alpha   90.00
_cell.angle_beta   90.00
_cell.angle_gamma   90.00
#
_symmetry.space_group_name_H-M   'P 1'
#
loop_
_entity.id
_entity.type
_entity.pdbx_description
1 polymer ?
#
loop_
_entity_poly.entity_id
_entity_poly.type
_entity_poly.pdbx_seq_one_letter_code
_entity_poly.pdbx_strand_id
1 'polypeptide(L)'
;MFGEENEIILMEDTQNHGCHRHCSEHPEGTAWFEFHMELPSETEPFQLEQAVCSHGFFMMAPNHWDPLSKTLTRPLLLHNPSSSSSSSSLLVSISQRSQSLAVRVHSVPSISPQQQRHITAQISRMLRLSQAEEKAVREFRSVHVDHPNRSFGGRVFRSPTLFEDMVKCILLCNCQ
;
A
#
# COMPACT_ATOMS: atom_id res chain seq x y z
N MET A 1 -37.46 27.75 -52.00
CA MET A 1 -36.17 28.18 -51.43
C MET A 1 -35.13 27.15 -51.84
N PHE A 2 -34.07 27.65 -52.48
CA PHE A 2 -32.80 27.00 -52.82
C PHE A 2 -32.38 25.95 -51.77
N GLY A 3 -31.83 24.77 -52.11
CA GLY A 3 -30.85 24.50 -53.15
C GLY A 3 -29.46 24.46 -52.52
N GLU A 4 -28.75 23.35 -52.73
CA GLU A 4 -27.30 23.09 -52.62
C GLU A 4 -26.77 22.18 -51.49
N GLU A 5 -26.13 21.14 -51.99
CA GLU A 5 -25.29 20.11 -51.39
C GLU A 5 -23.95 20.71 -50.92
N ASN A 6 -23.32 20.09 -49.92
CA ASN A 6 -21.89 19.76 -50.05
C ASN A 6 -21.43 18.71 -49.05
N GLU A 7 -20.50 17.92 -49.56
CA GLU A 7 -20.05 16.61 -49.14
C GLU A 7 -18.67 16.71 -48.42
N ILE A 8 -18.25 15.57 -47.84
CA ILE A 8 -16.87 15.13 -47.55
C ILE A 8 -16.14 15.73 -46.31
N ILE A 9 -15.78 14.88 -45.34
CA ILE A 9 -14.41 14.35 -45.10
C ILE A 9 -14.37 13.54 -43.79
N LEU A 10 -13.97 12.27 -43.94
CA LEU A 10 -13.51 11.35 -42.89
C LEU A 10 -12.28 11.90 -42.17
N MET A 11 -12.26 11.82 -40.84
CA MET A 11 -11.03 11.56 -40.08
C MET A 11 -11.38 10.68 -38.87
N GLU A 12 -10.84 9.46 -38.88
CA GLU A 12 -10.57 8.69 -37.65
C GLU A 12 -9.72 9.56 -36.72
N ASP A 13 -10.02 9.52 -35.42
CA ASP A 13 -8.95 9.65 -34.45
C ASP A 13 -9.23 8.87 -33.17
N THR A 14 -8.13 8.33 -32.66
CA THR A 14 -8.02 7.24 -31.71
C THR A 14 -7.78 7.81 -30.31
N GLN A 15 -8.15 7.03 -29.27
CA GLN A 15 -7.66 7.14 -27.88
C GLN A 15 -8.04 8.39 -27.06
N ASN A 16 -8.58 8.16 -25.85
CA ASN A 16 -7.75 8.24 -24.63
C ASN A 16 -8.51 7.69 -23.41
N HIS A 17 -8.05 6.57 -22.85
CA HIS A 17 -8.43 6.11 -21.52
C HIS A 17 -7.76 7.01 -20.47
N GLY A 18 -8.47 8.06 -20.06
CA GLY A 18 -8.06 8.92 -18.96
C GLY A 18 -8.22 8.22 -17.60
N CYS A 19 -7.10 7.85 -16.99
CA CYS A 19 -7.04 7.49 -15.57
C CYS A 19 -7.43 8.72 -14.72
N HIS A 20 -8.62 8.70 -14.13
CA HIS A 20 -9.13 9.77 -13.28
C HIS A 20 -8.33 9.85 -11.98
N ARG A 21 -7.47 10.88 -11.88
CA ARG A 21 -6.81 11.31 -10.64
C ARG A 21 -7.77 12.23 -9.90
N HIS A 22 -8.10 11.90 -8.66
CA HIS A 22 -8.93 12.78 -7.82
C HIS A 22 -8.05 13.43 -6.75
N CYS A 23 -7.82 14.73 -6.89
CA CYS A 23 -7.23 15.57 -5.84
C CYS A 23 -8.41 16.17 -5.07
N SER A 24 -8.68 15.71 -3.85
CA SER A 24 -9.70 16.30 -2.99
C SER A 24 -9.07 17.34 -2.06
N GLU A 25 -9.50 18.59 -2.18
CA GLU A 25 -9.06 19.73 -1.36
C GLU A 25 -9.79 19.74 0.00
N HIS A 26 -9.00 19.75 1.08
CA HIS A 26 -9.46 19.98 2.47
C HIS A 26 -8.66 21.17 3.05
N PRO A 27 -9.23 21.92 4.01
CA PRO A 27 -8.79 23.27 4.33
C PRO A 27 -7.44 23.29 5.04
N GLU A 28 -6.54 24.15 4.53
CA GLU A 28 -5.20 24.50 5.03
C GLU A 28 -4.30 23.38 5.57
N GLY A 29 -3.34 22.93 4.75
CA GLY A 29 -1.96 22.86 5.26
C GLY A 29 -1.16 21.58 5.10
N THR A 30 -1.57 20.56 4.34
CA THR A 30 -0.62 19.49 3.95
C THR A 30 -1.02 18.85 2.63
N ALA A 31 -0.29 19.15 1.54
CA ALA A 31 -0.46 18.45 0.28
C ALA A 31 -0.08 16.98 0.43
N TRP A 32 -0.87 16.08 -0.16
CA TRP A 32 -0.65 14.64 -0.13
C TRP A 32 -1.01 14.04 -1.48
N PHE A 33 -0.27 12.99 -1.84
CA PHE A 33 -0.49 12.22 -3.06
C PHE A 33 -1.04 10.84 -2.68
N GLU A 34 -2.20 10.47 -3.23
CA GLU A 34 -2.81 9.15 -3.02
C GLU A 34 -2.69 8.27 -4.29
N PHE A 35 -2.36 7.00 -4.11
CA PHE A 35 -2.47 5.96 -5.13
C PHE A 35 -2.99 4.65 -4.54
N HIS A 36 -3.44 3.75 -5.40
CA HIS A 36 -3.98 2.45 -4.99
C HIS A 36 -3.03 1.30 -5.30
N MET A 37 -2.99 0.33 -4.39
CA MET A 37 -2.39 -0.98 -4.61
C MET A 37 -3.48 -2.04 -4.63
N GLU A 38 -3.55 -2.81 -5.71
CA GLU A 38 -4.45 -3.95 -5.79
C GLU A 38 -4.03 -5.04 -4.80
N LEU A 39 -5.01 -5.61 -4.11
CA LEU A 39 -4.81 -6.74 -3.22
C LEU A 39 -4.94 -8.04 -4.03
N PRO A 40 -4.18 -9.10 -3.69
CA PRO A 40 -4.39 -10.41 -4.31
C PRO A 40 -5.81 -10.89 -4.00
N SER A 41 -6.64 -11.06 -5.03
CA SER A 41 -8.04 -11.46 -4.88
C SER A 41 -8.29 -12.78 -5.60
N GLU A 42 -8.58 -13.85 -4.84
CA GLU A 42 -9.18 -15.04 -5.46
C GLU A 42 -10.27 -15.77 -4.64
N THR A 43 -10.34 -15.67 -3.31
CA THR A 43 -11.40 -16.38 -2.54
C THR A 43 -11.79 -15.71 -1.23
N GLU A 44 -10.84 -15.14 -0.49
CA GLU A 44 -11.07 -14.48 0.80
C GLU A 44 -10.50 -13.07 0.79
N PRO A 45 -11.22 -12.06 1.31
CA PRO A 45 -10.73 -10.69 1.33
C PRO A 45 -9.54 -10.56 2.30
N PHE A 46 -8.48 -9.88 1.85
CA PHE A 46 -7.41 -9.45 2.72
C PHE A 46 -7.98 -8.56 3.83
N GLN A 47 -7.43 -8.63 5.05
CA GLN A 47 -7.83 -7.79 6.18
C GLN A 47 -6.60 -7.09 6.75
N LEU A 48 -6.48 -5.78 6.50
CA LEU A 48 -5.33 -4.97 6.88
C LEU A 48 -5.11 -4.98 8.39
N GLU A 49 -6.16 -4.80 9.18
CA GLU A 49 -6.09 -4.81 10.64
C GLU A 49 -5.52 -6.14 11.15
N GLN A 50 -6.00 -7.28 10.66
CA GLN A 50 -5.45 -8.59 11.05
C GLN A 50 -4.00 -8.76 10.62
N ALA A 51 -3.62 -8.24 9.45
CA ALA A 51 -2.25 -8.31 8.96
C ALA A 51 -1.31 -7.46 9.82
N VAL A 52 -1.66 -6.19 10.07
CA VAL A 52 -0.85 -5.22 10.84
C VAL A 52 -0.80 -5.61 12.30
N CYS A 53 -1.94 -5.89 12.93
CA CYS A 53 -2.05 -6.22 14.35
C CYS A 53 -1.81 -7.70 14.65
N SER A 54 -1.25 -8.46 13.69
CA SER A 54 -0.96 -9.89 13.80
C SER A 54 -0.07 -10.26 14.99
N HIS A 55 0.85 -9.36 15.35
CA HIS A 55 1.77 -9.47 16.48
C HIS A 55 2.30 -8.08 16.83
N GLY A 56 2.87 -7.90 18.03
CA GLY A 56 3.15 -6.57 18.62
C GLY A 56 4.12 -5.64 17.86
N PHE A 57 4.67 -6.04 16.71
CA PHE A 57 5.59 -5.20 15.91
C PHE A 57 4.97 -3.89 15.42
N PHE A 58 3.65 -3.83 15.22
CA PHE A 58 2.97 -2.58 14.85
C PHE A 58 3.00 -1.53 15.96
N MET A 59 3.22 -1.94 17.22
CA MET A 59 3.36 -1.02 18.36
C MET A 59 4.77 -0.43 18.48
N MET A 60 5.74 -1.00 17.76
CA MET A 60 7.12 -0.51 17.77
C MET A 60 7.27 0.66 16.81
N ALA A 61 8.00 1.69 17.26
CA ALA A 61 8.46 2.75 16.39
C ALA A 61 9.15 2.18 15.13
N PRO A 62 8.99 2.81 13.96
CA PRO A 62 8.25 4.05 13.72
C PRO A 62 6.80 3.84 13.29
N ASN A 63 6.18 2.70 13.61
CA ASN A 63 4.81 2.41 13.23
C ASN A 63 3.82 3.16 14.13
N HIS A 64 2.75 3.68 13.54
CA HIS A 64 1.59 4.20 14.25
C HIS A 64 0.33 3.57 13.65
N TRP A 65 -0.38 2.76 14.45
CA TRP A 65 -1.67 2.21 14.07
C TRP A 65 -2.79 3.00 14.74
N ASP A 66 -3.69 3.56 13.94
CA ASP A 66 -4.93 4.16 14.42
C ASP A 66 -6.07 3.12 14.31
N PRO A 67 -6.60 2.61 15.43
CA PRO A 67 -7.66 1.61 15.42
C PRO A 67 -9.01 2.16 14.96
N LEU A 68 -9.24 3.49 15.06
CA LEU A 68 -10.51 4.10 14.65
C LEU A 68 -10.61 4.20 13.14
N SER A 69 -9.56 4.73 12.49
CA SER A 69 -9.51 4.83 11.03
C SER A 69 -8.97 3.58 10.33
N LYS A 70 -8.48 2.59 11.08
CA LYS A 70 -7.81 1.37 10.58
C LYS A 70 -6.66 1.71 9.62
N THR A 71 -5.85 2.67 10.03
CA THR A 71 -4.77 3.24 9.20
C THR A 71 -3.41 2.99 9.86
N LEU A 72 -2.49 2.41 9.10
CA LEU A 72 -1.07 2.34 9.47
C LEU A 72 -0.35 3.56 8.90
N THR A 73 0.28 4.35 9.75
CA THR A 73 1.12 5.48 9.36
C THR A 73 2.57 5.24 9.79
N ARG A 74 3.52 5.41 8.88
CA ARG A 74 4.96 5.34 9.18
C ARG A 74 5.81 6.04 8.11
N PRO A 75 7.05 6.43 8.44
CA PRO A 75 8.04 6.79 7.44
C PRO A 75 8.48 5.56 6.63
N LEU A 76 8.60 5.75 5.30
CA LEU A 76 9.27 4.83 4.39
C LEU A 76 10.49 5.50 3.77
N LEU A 77 11.55 4.72 3.54
CA LEU A 77 12.79 5.21 2.95
C LEU A 77 12.71 5.09 1.42
N LEU A 78 13.11 6.14 0.72
CA LEU A 78 13.27 6.16 -0.72
C LEU A 78 14.76 6.21 -1.04
N HIS A 79 15.21 5.21 -1.78
CA HIS A 79 16.57 5.21 -2.31
C HIS A 79 16.55 5.87 -3.69
N ASN A 80 17.34 6.94 -3.85
CA ASN A 80 17.56 7.55 -5.15
C ASN A 80 18.85 6.98 -5.77
N PRO A 81 18.78 6.09 -6.78
CA PRO A 81 19.99 5.54 -7.38
C PRO A 81 20.82 6.60 -8.11
N SER A 82 20.25 7.77 -8.42
CA SER A 82 20.95 8.90 -9.05
C SER A 82 21.71 9.78 -8.06
N SER A 83 21.58 9.54 -6.75
CA SER A 83 22.35 10.23 -5.72
C SER A 83 22.75 9.24 -4.65
N SER A 84 23.99 8.78 -4.73
CA SER A 84 24.64 7.87 -3.77
C SER A 84 24.61 8.35 -2.31
N SER A 85 24.15 9.59 -2.06
CA SER A 85 24.20 10.24 -0.74
C SER A 85 22.85 10.73 -0.20
N SER A 86 21.73 10.65 -0.93
CA SER A 86 20.44 11.19 -0.47
C SER A 86 19.34 10.13 -0.44
N SER A 87 19.23 9.45 0.70
CA SER A 87 18.01 8.72 1.06
C SER A 87 16.99 9.74 1.57
N SER A 88 15.81 9.83 0.94
CA SER A 88 14.73 10.64 1.49
C SER A 88 13.76 9.75 2.27
N SER A 89 13.09 10.33 3.27
CA SER A 89 12.04 9.64 4.02
C SER A 89 10.73 10.37 3.78
N LEU A 90 9.69 9.61 3.42
CA LEU A 90 8.33 10.14 3.27
C LEU A 90 7.42 9.47 4.28
N LEU A 91 6.58 10.27 4.93
CA LEU A 91 5.51 9.75 5.77
C LEU A 91 4.43 9.15 4.87
N VAL A 92 4.04 7.91 5.15
CA VAL A 92 3.06 7.16 4.37
C VAL A 92 1.96 6.65 5.29
N SER A 93 0.71 6.88 4.90
CA SER A 93 -0.47 6.28 5.54
C SER A 93 -1.09 5.24 4.61
N ILE A 94 -1.45 4.09 5.18
CA ILE A 94 -1.96 2.92 4.47
C ILE A 94 -3.29 2.55 5.12
N SER A 95 -4.35 2.56 4.32
CA SER A 95 -5.69 2.15 4.75
C SER A 95 -6.29 1.21 3.72
N GLN A 96 -7.16 0.30 4.15
CA GLN A 96 -7.81 -0.63 3.24
C GLN A 96 -9.13 -0.04 2.73
N ARG A 97 -9.33 -0.13 1.41
CA ARG A 97 -10.63 -0.07 0.74
C ARG A 97 -11.03 -1.49 0.35
N SER A 98 -12.25 -1.71 -0.15
CA SER A 98 -12.81 -3.06 -0.35
C SER A 98 -11.82 -4.09 -0.91
N GLN A 99 -11.18 -3.82 -2.05
CA GLN A 99 -10.22 -4.73 -2.70
C GLN A 99 -8.85 -4.10 -2.99
N SER A 100 -8.56 -2.95 -2.38
CA SER A 100 -7.29 -2.25 -2.60
C SER A 100 -6.80 -1.57 -1.34
N LEU A 101 -5.50 -1.25 -1.30
CA LEU A 101 -4.92 -0.38 -0.29
C LEU A 101 -4.86 1.04 -0.86
N ALA A 102 -5.44 2.00 -0.16
CA ALA A 102 -5.19 3.42 -0.40
C ALA A 102 -3.89 3.81 0.31
N VAL A 103 -2.92 4.27 -0.47
CA VAL A 103 -1.59 4.67 0.00
C VAL A 103 -1.44 6.17 -0.17
N ARG A 104 -1.30 6.86 0.94
CA ARG A 104 -1.18 8.32 1.03
C ARG A 104 0.24 8.70 1.35
N VAL A 105 0.85 9.52 0.51
CA VAL A 105 2.19 10.04 0.72
C VAL A 105 2.08 11.51 1.08
N HIS A 106 2.50 11.85 2.29
CA HIS A 106 2.32 13.19 2.85
C HIS A 106 3.42 14.15 2.41
N SER A 107 3.10 15.45 2.48
CA SER A 107 4.01 16.58 2.21
C SER A 107 4.59 16.60 0.79
N VAL A 108 3.94 15.92 -0.15
CA VAL A 108 4.32 15.90 -1.56
C VAL A 108 3.07 16.01 -2.45
N PRO A 109 3.11 16.81 -3.52
CA PRO A 109 2.00 16.90 -4.48
C PRO A 109 1.99 15.74 -5.47
N SER A 110 3.14 15.09 -5.69
CA SER A 110 3.29 13.93 -6.56
C SER A 110 4.54 13.13 -6.20
N ILE A 111 4.59 11.89 -6.69
CA ILE A 111 5.77 11.02 -6.62
C ILE A 111 6.09 10.49 -8.02
N SER A 112 7.36 10.19 -8.28
CA SER A 112 7.77 9.56 -9.54
C SER A 112 7.31 8.10 -9.60
N PRO A 113 7.17 7.51 -10.80
CA PRO A 113 6.84 6.08 -10.94
C PRO A 113 7.85 5.16 -10.23
N GLN A 114 9.12 5.59 -10.15
CA GLN A 114 10.15 4.84 -9.44
C GLN A 114 9.95 4.90 -7.92
N GLN A 115 9.61 6.06 -7.36
CA GLN A 115 9.29 6.20 -5.94
C GLN A 115 8.05 5.38 -5.58
N GLN A 116 7.01 5.44 -6.41
CA GLN A 116 5.81 4.61 -6.24
C GLN A 116 6.17 3.13 -6.19
N ARG A 117 7.00 2.62 -7.12
CA ARG A 117 7.47 1.22 -7.08
C ARG A 117 8.22 0.87 -5.79
N HIS A 118 9.06 1.77 -5.26
CA HIS A 118 9.79 1.54 -4.01
C HIS A 118 8.85 1.51 -2.79
N ILE A 119 7.85 2.38 -2.76
CA ILE A 119 6.82 2.41 -1.71
C ILE A 119 6.01 1.11 -1.78
N THR A 120 5.52 0.74 -2.97
CA THR A 120 4.80 -0.51 -3.20
C THR A 120 5.62 -1.72 -2.76
N ALA A 121 6.91 -1.80 -3.10
CA ALA A 121 7.76 -2.92 -2.70
C ALA A 121 7.90 -3.04 -1.17
N GLN A 122 8.08 -1.90 -0.48
CA GLN A 122 8.14 -1.88 0.98
C GLN A 122 6.81 -2.29 1.62
N ILE A 123 5.67 -1.77 1.13
CA ILE A 123 4.33 -2.13 1.63
C ILE A 123 4.04 -3.61 1.39
N SER A 124 4.32 -4.12 0.19
CA SER A 124 4.16 -5.52 -0.15
C SER A 124 4.99 -6.44 0.73
N ARG A 125 6.21 -6.03 1.10
CA ARG A 125 7.01 -6.75 2.10
C ARG A 125 6.35 -6.72 3.48
N MET A 126 6.00 -5.53 3.97
CA MET A 126 5.43 -5.35 5.31
C MET A 126 4.15 -6.18 5.52
N LEU A 127 3.30 -6.26 4.50
CA LEU A 127 2.02 -6.95 4.53
C LEU A 127 2.05 -8.36 3.91
N ARG A 128 3.23 -8.80 3.44
CA ARG A 128 3.47 -10.10 2.79
C ARG A 128 2.53 -10.36 1.60
N LEU A 129 2.38 -9.40 0.68
CA LEU A 129 1.38 -9.45 -0.40
C LEU A 129 1.78 -10.27 -1.64
N SER A 130 2.78 -11.15 -1.57
CA SER A 130 3.17 -11.96 -2.74
C SER A 130 2.20 -13.12 -2.99
N GLN A 131 2.18 -13.66 -4.21
CA GLN A 131 1.35 -14.83 -4.54
C GLN A 131 1.75 -16.07 -3.73
N ALA A 132 3.05 -16.27 -3.48
CA ALA A 132 3.53 -17.37 -2.66
C ALA A 132 3.04 -17.25 -1.21
N GLU A 133 3.00 -16.02 -0.68
CA GLU A 133 2.47 -15.72 0.65
C GLU A 133 0.97 -15.94 0.73
N GLU A 134 0.21 -15.52 -0.29
CA GLU A 134 -1.22 -15.79 -0.39
C GLU A 134 -1.52 -17.29 -0.40
N LYS A 135 -0.74 -18.07 -1.16
CA LYS A 135 -0.84 -19.54 -1.16
C LYS A 135 -0.55 -20.12 0.23
N ALA A 136 0.54 -19.69 0.88
CA ALA A 136 0.91 -20.17 2.21
C ALA A 136 -0.14 -19.85 3.28
N VAL A 137 -0.74 -18.66 3.24
CA VAL A 137 -1.82 -18.25 4.15
C VAL A 137 -3.05 -19.14 3.95
N ARG A 138 -3.40 -19.46 2.70
CA ARG A 138 -4.51 -20.34 2.37
C ARG A 138 -4.30 -21.76 2.90
N GLU A 139 -3.11 -22.32 2.65
CA GLU A 139 -2.72 -23.63 3.17
C GLU A 139 -2.74 -23.67 4.71
N PHE A 140 -2.24 -22.62 5.35
CA PHE A 140 -2.29 -22.49 6.81
C PHE A 140 -3.74 -22.53 7.32
N ARG A 141 -4.64 -21.77 6.68
CA ARG A 141 -6.07 -21.70 7.06
C ARG A 141 -6.83 -23.00 6.78
N SER A 142 -6.51 -23.72 5.70
CA SER A 142 -7.17 -24.99 5.38
C SER A 142 -6.84 -26.11 6.36
N VAL A 143 -5.71 -26.02 7.07
CA VAL A 143 -5.35 -26.96 8.15
C VAL A 143 -5.97 -26.55 9.49
N HIS A 144 -6.30 -25.26 9.67
CA HIS A 144 -6.80 -24.69 10.94
C HIS A 144 -8.26 -24.21 10.82
N VAL A 145 -9.13 -25.05 10.25
CA VAL A 145 -10.53 -24.69 9.97
C VAL A 145 -11.34 -24.40 11.24
N ASP A 146 -11.07 -25.13 12.34
CA ASP A 146 -11.95 -25.17 13.52
C ASP A 146 -11.43 -24.44 14.77
N HIS A 147 -10.47 -23.51 14.65
CA HIS A 147 -9.98 -22.81 15.85
C HIS A 147 -10.96 -21.69 16.27
N PRO A 148 -11.59 -21.76 17.46
CA PRO A 148 -12.66 -20.85 17.87
C PRO A 148 -12.23 -19.39 18.12
N ASN A 149 -10.92 -19.10 18.04
CA ASN A 149 -10.32 -17.78 18.30
C ASN A 149 -9.39 -17.37 17.15
N ARG A 150 -9.94 -17.06 15.96
CA ARG A 150 -9.16 -16.64 14.78
C ARG A 150 -8.69 -15.18 14.85
N SER A 151 -7.96 -14.80 15.90
CA SER A 151 -7.26 -13.51 15.93
C SER A 151 -6.10 -13.47 14.93
N PHE A 152 -5.48 -14.63 14.66
CA PHE A 152 -4.37 -14.74 13.71
C PHE A 152 -4.85 -15.18 12.33
N GLY A 153 -4.81 -14.25 11.37
CA GLY A 153 -5.21 -14.48 9.99
C GLY A 153 -4.19 -15.23 9.12
N GLY A 154 -3.10 -15.79 9.69
CA GLY A 154 -2.04 -16.48 8.94
C GLY A 154 -0.94 -15.56 8.39
N ARG A 155 -1.06 -14.24 8.58
CA ARG A 155 -0.11 -13.24 8.08
C ARG A 155 0.64 -12.62 9.25
N VAL A 156 1.94 -12.42 9.07
CA VAL A 156 2.82 -11.77 10.05
C VAL A 156 3.29 -10.45 9.45
N PHE A 157 3.01 -9.35 10.13
CA PHE A 157 3.51 -8.02 9.74
C PHE A 157 5.05 -7.99 9.74
N ARG A 158 5.67 -7.25 8.84
CA ARG A 158 7.13 -7.14 8.75
C ARG A 158 7.54 -5.69 8.71
N SER A 159 8.79 -5.42 9.01
CA SER A 159 9.40 -4.12 8.73
C SER A 159 9.65 -3.98 7.21
N PRO A 160 9.71 -2.75 6.66
CA PRO A 160 9.91 -2.51 5.23
C PRO A 160 11.30 -2.94 4.74
N THR A 161 12.23 -3.24 5.64
CA THR A 161 13.57 -3.75 5.31
C THR A 161 13.93 -4.94 6.18
N LEU A 162 14.84 -5.79 5.70
CA LEU A 162 15.42 -6.87 6.50
C LEU A 162 16.26 -6.32 7.66
N PHE A 163 16.97 -5.22 7.44
CA PHE A 163 17.77 -4.57 8.48
C PHE A 163 16.91 -4.15 9.69
N GLU A 164 15.78 -3.49 9.47
CA GLU A 164 14.88 -3.10 10.56
C GLU A 164 14.29 -4.32 11.28
N ASP A 165 13.97 -5.40 10.56
CA ASP A 165 13.56 -6.67 11.19
C ASP A 165 14.67 -7.23 12.09
N MET A 166 15.91 -7.30 11.60
CA MET A 166 17.04 -7.83 12.36
C MET A 166 17.31 -7.01 13.62
N VAL A 167 17.29 -5.67 13.52
CA VAL A 167 17.46 -4.78 14.67
C VAL A 167 16.35 -5.00 15.69
N LYS A 168 15.08 -5.05 15.26
CA LYS A 168 13.96 -5.33 16.17
C LYS A 168 14.08 -6.70 16.81
N CYS A 169 14.45 -7.73 16.06
CA CYS A 169 14.67 -9.07 16.61
C CYS A 169 15.77 -9.06 17.67
N ILE A 170 16.94 -8.47 17.38
CA ILE A 170 18.06 -8.40 18.33
C ILE A 170 17.65 -7.65 19.61
N LEU A 171 16.95 -6.52 19.47
CA LEU A 171 16.56 -5.69 20.60
C LEU A 171 15.41 -6.27 21.42
N LEU A 172 14.55 -7.11 20.83
CA LEU A 172 13.49 -7.82 21.56
C LEU A 172 13.98 -9.14 22.17
N CYS A 173 15.04 -9.73 21.61
CA CYS A 173 15.73 -10.82 22.27
C CYS A 173 16.30 -10.31 23.60
N ASN A 174 15.87 -10.91 24.71
CA ASN A 174 16.26 -10.59 26.09
C ASN A 174 15.53 -9.41 26.76
N CYS A 175 14.44 -8.91 26.19
CA CYS A 175 13.47 -8.14 26.98
C CYS A 175 12.56 -9.12 27.73
N GLN A 176 12.75 -9.24 29.04
CA GLN A 176 11.85 -9.98 29.95
C GLN A 176 10.83 -9.04 30.56
#